data_AF-A0A3A4WE28-F1
#
_entry.id   AF-A0A3A4WE28-F1
#
_cell.length_a   1.000
_cell.length_b   1.000
_cell.length_c   1.000
_cell.angle_alpha   90.00
_cell.angle_beta   90.00
_cell.angle_gamma   90.00
#
_symmetry.space_group_name_H-M   'P 1'
#
loop_
_entity.id
_entity.type
_entity.pdbx_description
1 polymer ?
#
loop_
_entity_poly.entity_id
_entity_poly.type
_entity_poly.pdbx_seq_one_letter_code
_entity_poly.pdbx_strand_id
1 'polypeptide(L)' 'MQEPEVDVLLEKVDSKFTLVIASAKRARQINDYFNAMRHQQLVQAPGPQVEGTTSKPLSIALKEVAEGKCVYERVADGIK' A
#
# COMPACT_ATOMS: atom_id res chain seq x y z
N MET A 1 -14.81 6.53 -9.11
CA MET A 1 -13.95 5.86 -8.11
C MET A 1 -14.24 4.38 -8.23
N GLN A 2 -13.48 3.65 -9.05
CA GLN A 2 -13.53 2.18 -9.05
C GLN A 2 -12.48 1.72 -8.05
N GLU A 3 -12.95 1.28 -6.89
CA GLU A 3 -12.13 0.52 -5.96
C GLU A 3 -11.99 -0.90 -6.56
N PRO A 4 -10.79 -1.51 -6.51
CA PRO A 4 -10.62 -2.86 -7.00
C PRO A 4 -11.55 -3.81 -6.24
N GLU A 5 -12.12 -4.80 -6.95
CA GLU A 5 -12.96 -5.81 -6.31
C GLU A 5 -12.19 -6.51 -5.19
N VAL A 6 -12.85 -6.66 -4.05
CA VAL A 6 -12.24 -7.25 -2.84
C VAL A 6 -11.74 -8.66 -3.11
N ASP A 7 -12.42 -9.42 -3.96
CA ASP A 7 -12.02 -10.78 -4.30
C ASP A 7 -10.64 -10.83 -4.97
N VAL A 8 -10.35 -9.90 -5.90
CA VAL A 8 -9.04 -9.77 -6.55
C VAL A 8 -7.94 -9.45 -5.53
N LEU A 9 -8.25 -8.63 -4.52
CA LEU A 9 -7.29 -8.30 -3.46
C LEU A 9 -7.01 -9.50 -2.54
N LEU A 10 -8.04 -10.30 -2.26
CA LEU A 10 -7.91 -11.48 -1.41
C LEU A 10 -7.12 -12.61 -2.08
N GLU A 11 -7.07 -12.66 -3.40
CA GLU A 11 -6.17 -13.58 -4.12
C GLU A 11 -4.68 -13.22 -3.95
N LYS A 12 -4.36 -11.98 -3.58
CA LYS A 12 -2.98 -11.49 -3.44
C LYS A 12 -2.43 -11.63 -2.02
N VAL A 13 -3.26 -12.02 -1.05
CA VAL A 13 -2.93 -12.04 0.37
C VAL A 13 -3.52 -13.26 1.06
N ASP A 14 -2.84 -13.75 2.09
CA ASP A 14 -3.26 -14.95 2.83
C ASP A 14 -4.51 -14.77 3.70
N SER A 15 -4.89 -13.53 4.04
CA SER A 15 -6.01 -13.26 4.94
C SER A 15 -6.48 -11.82 4.83
N LYS A 16 -7.76 -11.60 5.20
CA LYS A 16 -8.37 -10.26 5.27
C LYS A 16 -7.60 -9.31 6.20
N PHE A 17 -7.06 -9.83 7.31
CA PHE A 17 -6.26 -9.03 8.25
C PHE A 17 -4.93 -8.60 7.63
N THR A 18 -4.25 -9.50 6.91
CA THR A 18 -3.05 -9.14 6.16
C THR A 18 -3.33 -8.07 5.13
N LEU A 19 -4.44 -8.17 4.38
CA LEU A 19 -4.84 -7.14 3.41
C LEU A 19 -4.95 -5.76 4.07
N VAL A 20 -5.64 -5.67 5.21
CA VAL A 20 -5.82 -4.42 5.94
C VAL A 20 -4.50 -3.86 6.43
N ILE A 21 -3.66 -4.70 7.05
CA ILE A 21 -2.38 -4.27 7.63
C ILE A 21 -1.41 -3.86 6.52
N ALA A 22 -1.27 -4.66 5.47
CA ALA A 22 -0.38 -4.37 4.35
C ALA A 22 -0.80 -3.09 3.63
N SER A 23 -2.08 -2.95 3.30
CA SER A 23 -2.62 -1.75 2.64
C SER A 23 -2.48 -0.51 3.53
N ALA A 24 -2.70 -0.62 4.84
CA ALA A 24 -2.55 0.50 5.77
C ALA A 24 -1.07 0.94 5.91
N LYS A 25 -0.14 -0.01 6.03
CA LYS A 25 1.30 0.29 6.08
C LYS A 25 1.75 0.96 4.78
N ARG A 26 1.33 0.43 3.63
CA ARG A 26 1.68 1.00 2.33
C ARG A 26 1.07 2.38 2.12
N ALA A 27 -0.18 2.58 2.54
CA ALA A 27 -0.83 3.89 2.48
C ALA A 27 -0.07 4.95 3.30
N ARG A 28 0.50 4.59 4.46
CA ARG A 28 1.35 5.50 5.25
C ARG A 28 2.63 5.88 4.50
N GLN A 29 3.33 4.92 3.88
CA GLN A 29 4.51 5.20 3.06
C GLN A 29 4.20 6.18 1.92
N ILE A 30 3.08 5.99 1.23
CA ILE A 30 2.63 6.87 0.14
C ILE A 30 2.29 8.27 0.67
N ASN A 31 1.64 8.35 1.83
CA ASN A 31 1.32 9.62 2.48
C ASN A 31 2.60 10.37 2.90
N ASP A 32 3.56 9.66 3.48
CA ASP A 32 4.85 10.22 3.87
C ASP A 32 5.62 10.73 2.64
N TYR A 33 5.58 9.99 1.54
CA TYR A 33 6.13 10.43 0.25
C TYR A 33 5.51 11.74 -0.22
N PHE A 34 4.18 11.83 -0.24
CA PHE A 34 3.50 13.07 -0.65
C PHE A 34 3.79 14.24 0.30
N ASN A 35 3.84 14.02 1.61
CA ASN A 35 4.19 15.06 2.57
C ASN A 35 5.62 15.55 2.36
N ALA A 36 6.57 14.64 2.16
CA ALA A 36 7.95 15.00 1.91
C ALA A 36 8.11 15.81 0.62
N MET A 37 7.41 15.45 -0.47
CA MET A 37 7.39 16.28 -1.69
C MET A 37 6.83 17.68 -1.42
N ARG A 38 5.75 17.81 -0.64
CA ARG A 38 5.15 19.12 -0.32
C ARG A 38 6.06 19.99 0.54
N HIS A 39 6.88 19.38 1.39
CA HIS A 39 7.81 20.08 2.28
C HIS A 39 9.25 20.10 1.75
N GLN A 40 9.50 19.61 0.53
CA GLN A 40 10.83 19.46 -0.07
C GLN A 40 11.82 18.72 0.84
N GLN A 41 11.35 17.71 1.56
CA GLN A 41 12.14 16.86 2.45
C GLN A 41 12.57 15.58 1.73
N LEU A 42 13.70 15.02 2.16
CA LEU A 42 14.13 13.71 1.71
C LEU A 42 13.28 12.64 2.40
N VAL A 43 12.81 11.67 1.62
CA VAL A 43 12.04 10.52 2.11
C VAL A 43 12.58 9.25 1.48
N GLN A 44 12.70 8.20 2.29
CA GLN A 44 13.18 6.89 1.85
C GLN A 44 12.05 6.01 1.29
N ALA A 45 10.79 6.38 1.58
CA ALA A 45 9.62 5.64 1.13
C ALA A 45 9.43 5.79 -0.39
N PRO A 46 9.27 4.69 -1.14
CA PRO A 46 9.02 4.77 -2.57
C PRO A 46 7.63 5.38 -2.80
N GLY A 47 7.54 6.28 -3.78
CA GLY A 47 6.29 6.89 -4.20
C GLY A 47 5.29 5.88 -4.79
N PRO A 48 4.12 6.36 -5.25
CA PRO A 48 3.13 5.54 -5.95
C PRO A 48 3.75 4.74 -7.11
N GLN A 49 3.47 3.44 -7.18
CA GLN A 49 3.94 2.52 -8.22
C GLN A 49 2.87 2.24 -9.29
N VAL A 50 1.69 2.83 -9.14
CA VAL A 50 0.57 2.72 -10.08
C VAL A 50 0.19 4.12 -10.57
N GLU A 51 -0.19 4.18 -11.84
CA GLU A 51 -0.79 5.38 -12.39
C GLU A 51 -2.25 5.47 -11.92
N GLY A 52 -2.67 6.67 -11.52
CA GLY A 52 -4.00 6.83 -10.97
C GLY A 52 -4.46 8.27 -10.98
N THR A 53 -5.76 8.44 -11.19
CA THR A 53 -6.46 9.74 -11.08
C THR A 53 -6.74 10.15 -9.64
N THR A 54 -6.44 9.30 -8.65
CA THR A 54 -6.68 9.58 -7.23
C THR A 54 -5.37 9.81 -6.48
N SER A 55 -5.34 10.86 -5.66
CA SER A 55 -4.24 11.17 -4.74
C SER A 55 -4.45 10.58 -3.34
N LYS A 56 -5.54 9.83 -3.11
CA LYS A 56 -5.83 9.23 -1.81
C LYS A 56 -4.86 8.07 -1.54
N PRO A 57 -4.01 8.11 -0.49
CA PRO A 57 -2.96 7.11 -0.29
C PRO A 57 -3.47 5.68 -0.17
N LEU A 58 -4.60 5.46 0.52
CA LEU A 58 -5.19 4.13 0.67
C LEU A 58 -5.70 3.55 -0.66
N SER A 59 -6.34 4.38 -1.49
CA SER A 59 -6.82 3.94 -2.80
C SER A 59 -5.67 3.56 -3.74
N ILE A 60 -4.54 4.25 -3.65
CA ILE A 60 -3.32 3.91 -4.39
C ILE A 60 -2.75 2.58 -3.86
N ALA A 61 -2.64 2.41 -2.54
CA ALA A 61 -2.14 1.17 -1.93
C ALA A 61 -2.97 -0.05 -2.34
N LEU A 62 -4.30 0.04 -2.33
CA LEU A 62 -5.18 -1.06 -2.75
C LEU A 62 -4.98 -1.41 -4.24
N LYS A 63 -4.77 -0.42 -5.10
CA LYS A 63 -4.46 -0.67 -6.52
C LYS A 63 -3.09 -1.33 -6.71
N GLU A 64 -2.08 -0.90 -5.96
CA GLU A 64 -0.76 -1.54 -5.98
C GLU A 64 -0.83 -3.00 -5.54
N VAL A 65 -1.67 -3.33 -4.55
CA VAL A 65 -1.93 -4.72 -4.16
C VAL A 65 -2.63 -5.47 -5.29
N ALA A 66 -3.68 -4.90 -5.89
CA ALA A 66 -4.40 -5.53 -7.01
C ALA A 66 -3.49 -5.83 -8.21
N GLU A 67 -2.60 -4.90 -8.57
CA GLU A 67 -1.62 -5.07 -9.65
C GLU A 67 -0.40 -5.94 -9.25
N GLY A 68 -0.32 -6.40 -8.00
CA GLY A 68 0.80 -7.22 -7.51
C GLY A 68 2.12 -6.46 -7.36
N LYS A 69 2.07 -5.12 -7.30
CA LYS A 69 3.24 -4.24 -7.10
C LYS A 69 3.60 -4.05 -5.63
N CYS A 70 2.71 -4.44 -4.72
CA CYS A 70 2.95 -4.46 -3.29
C CYS A 70 3.06 -5.90 -2.79
N VAL A 71 4.23 -6.28 -2.29
CA VAL A 71 4.47 -7.59 -1.67
C VAL A 71 4.51 -7.42 -0.15
N TYR A 72 3.99 -8.39 0.59
CA TYR A 72 4.09 -8.44 2.04
C TYR A 72 4.92 -9.65 2.45
N GLU A 73 5.70 -9.48 3.51
CA GLU A 73 6.43 -10.56 4.15
C GLU A 73 5.87 -10.76 5.56
N ARG A 74 5.57 -12.01 5.90
CA ARG A 74 5.34 -12.38 7.30
C ARG A 74 6.69 -12.65 7.94
N VAL A 75 7.09 -11.75 8.83
CA VAL A 75 8.12 -12.05 9.81
C VAL A 75 7.55 -13.17 10.70
N ALA A 76 8.12 -14.37 10.60
CA ALA A 76 7.73 -15.51 11.41
C ALA A 76 7.88 -15.17 12.91
N ASP A 77 6.96 -15.70 13.71
CA ASP A 77 6.82 -15.51 15.16
C ASP A 77 8.13 -15.36 15.95
N GLY A 78 8.15 -14.33 16.81
CA GLY A 78 8.94 -14.30 18.03
C GLY A 78 10.15 -13.38 18.03
N ILE A 79 9.96 -12.15 18.54
CA ILE A 79 10.99 -11.59 19.43
C ILE A 79 10.96 -12.49 20.67
N LYS A 80 11.95 -13.40 20.77
CA LYS A 80 12.31 -14.01 22.05
C LYS A 80 13.19 -13.03 22.84
#